data_AF-A0A1F4AVB2-F1
#
_entry.id   AF-A0A1F4AVB2-F1
#
_cell.length_a   1.000
_cell.length_b   1.000
_cell.length_c   1.000
_cell.angle_alpha   90.00
_cell.angle_beta   90.00
_cell.angle_gamma   90.00
#
_symmetry.space_group_name_H-M   'P 1'
#
loop_
_entity.id
_entity.type
_entity.pdbx_description
1 polymer ?
#
loop_
_entity_poly.entity_id
_entity_poly.type
_entity_poly.pdbx_seq_one_letter_code
_entity_poly.pdbx_strand_id
1 'polypeptide(L)'
;MVHRALEGLAPQPGPEVWFVGDSTTDTMAAKDAGITAIYYNGAKWEPADLVRIFPGSHRPDAIAGDFPALEALALPPQRRSG
;
A
#
# COMPACT_ATOMS: atom_id res chain seq x y z
N MET A 1 -11.70 -4.90 -9.94
CA MET A 1 -10.30 -5.15 -10.36
C MET A 1 -9.57 -5.99 -9.33
N VAL A 2 -9.42 -5.51 -8.09
CA VAL A 2 -8.71 -6.22 -7.00
C VAL A 2 -9.23 -7.65 -6.76
N HIS A 3 -10.54 -7.85 -6.55
CA HIS A 3 -11.09 -9.20 -6.33
C HIS A 3 -10.80 -10.19 -7.45
N ARG A 4 -10.79 -9.75 -8.72
CA ARG A 4 -10.46 -10.61 -9.85
C ARG A 4 -8.98 -11.01 -9.87
N ALA A 5 -8.10 -10.10 -9.47
CA ALA A 5 -6.68 -10.42 -9.33
C ALA A 5 -6.44 -11.44 -8.21
N LEU A 6 -7.25 -11.39 -7.14
CA LEU A 6 -7.17 -12.30 -6.00
C LEU A 6 -7.63 -13.74 -6.33
N GLU A 7 -8.54 -13.92 -7.29
CA GLU A 7 -9.05 -15.25 -7.68
C GLU A 7 -7.94 -16.23 -8.14
N GLY A 8 -6.80 -15.72 -8.61
CA GLY A 8 -5.66 -16.51 -9.08
C GLY A 8 -4.50 -16.67 -8.10
N LEU A 9 -4.59 -16.07 -6.91
CA LEU A 9 -3.49 -16.05 -5.94
C LEU A 9 -3.67 -17.16 -4.88
N ALA A 10 -2.57 -17.83 -4.55
CA ALA A 10 -2.38 -18.52 -3.28
C ALA A 10 -1.23 -17.78 -2.57
N PRO A 11 -1.42 -17.16 -1.39
CA PRO A 11 -2.43 -17.42 -0.34
C PRO A 11 -3.80 -16.76 -0.55
N GLN A 12 -4.76 -17.14 0.30
CA GLN A 12 -6.07 -16.50 0.40
C GLN A 12 -5.93 -14.99 0.70
N PRO A 13 -6.88 -14.14 0.25
CA PRO A 13 -6.88 -12.72 0.56
C PRO A 13 -6.70 -12.45 2.05
N GLY A 14 -5.76 -11.57 2.36
CA GLY A 14 -5.47 -11.15 3.73
C GLY A 14 -4.30 -10.16 3.78
N PRO A 15 -3.84 -9.80 5.00
CA PRO A 15 -2.78 -8.81 5.21
C PRO A 15 -1.45 -9.14 4.52
N GLU A 16 -1.20 -10.42 4.22
CA GLU A 16 -0.01 -10.88 3.52
C GLU A 16 0.01 -10.50 2.03
N VAL A 17 -1.15 -10.15 1.45
CA VAL A 17 -1.28 -9.69 0.07
C VAL A 17 -1.30 -8.17 0.05
N TRP A 18 -0.47 -7.57 -0.80
CA TRP A 18 -0.37 -6.11 -0.93
C TRP A 18 -0.96 -5.66 -2.25
N PHE A 19 -1.74 -4.59 -2.21
CA PHE A 19 -2.12 -3.84 -3.40
C PHE A 19 -1.42 -2.49 -3.35
N VAL A 20 -0.55 -2.26 -4.33
CA VAL A 20 0.24 -1.04 -4.46
C VAL A 20 -0.36 -0.19 -5.58
N GLY A 21 -0.72 1.07 -5.28
CA GLY A 21 -1.29 1.99 -6.26
C GLY A 21 -1.07 3.45 -5.89
N ASP A 22 -1.29 4.36 -6.83
CA ASP A 22 -0.97 5.80 -6.72
C ASP A 22 -2.21 6.67 -6.53
N SER A 23 -3.38 6.06 -6.40
CA SER A 23 -4.65 6.76 -6.20
C SER A 23 -5.36 6.38 -4.89
N THR A 24 -6.26 7.26 -4.48
CA THR A 24 -7.19 6.99 -3.38
C THR A 24 -8.11 5.82 -3.70
N THR A 25 -8.46 5.63 -4.98
CA THR A 25 -9.28 4.52 -5.46
C THR A 25 -8.58 3.18 -5.26
N ASP A 26 -7.28 3.11 -5.51
CA ASP A 26 -6.49 1.89 -5.28
C ASP A 26 -6.47 1.53 -3.79
N THR A 27 -6.27 2.55 -2.95
CA THR A 27 -6.28 2.39 -1.49
C THR A 27 -7.63 1.88 -1.01
N MET A 28 -8.74 2.48 -1.47
CA MET A 28 -10.10 2.04 -1.12
C MET A 28 -10.36 0.61 -1.58
N ALA A 29 -9.99 0.26 -2.82
CA ALA A 29 -10.20 -1.08 -3.36
C ALA A 29 -9.41 -2.16 -2.59
N ALA A 30 -8.21 -1.84 -2.11
CA ALA A 30 -7.42 -2.72 -1.27
C ALA A 30 -8.08 -2.95 0.10
N LYS A 31 -8.55 -1.86 0.74
CA LYS A 31 -9.26 -1.92 2.02
C LYS A 31 -10.56 -2.72 1.93
N ASP A 32 -11.36 -2.49 0.90
CA ASP A 32 -12.61 -3.23 0.66
C ASP A 32 -12.35 -4.74 0.43
N ALA A 33 -11.20 -5.09 -0.14
CA ALA A 33 -10.79 -6.46 -0.34
C ALA A 33 -10.13 -7.12 0.89
N GLY A 34 -9.94 -6.38 1.99
CA GLY A 34 -9.34 -6.90 3.22
C GLY A 34 -7.84 -7.21 3.10
N ILE A 35 -7.14 -6.54 2.19
CA ILE A 35 -5.71 -6.72 1.92
C ILE A 35 -4.92 -5.44 2.27
N THR A 36 -3.60 -5.54 2.37
CA THR A 36 -2.74 -4.41 2.74
C THR A 36 -2.68 -3.38 1.61
N ALA A 37 -2.98 -2.12 1.94
CA ALA A 37 -3.02 -1.01 0.99
C ALA A 37 -1.72 -0.19 1.06
N ILE A 38 -0.91 -0.20 0.00
CA ILE A 38 0.32 0.60 -0.08
C ILE A 38 0.10 1.73 -1.08
N TYR A 39 0.21 2.98 -0.61
CA TYR A 39 0.14 4.13 -1.49
C TYR A 39 1.52 4.48 -2.05
N TYR A 40 1.64 4.47 -3.37
CA TYR A 40 2.87 4.84 -4.08
C TYR A 40 2.85 6.32 -4.44
N ASN A 41 3.53 7.15 -3.63
CA ASN A 41 3.64 8.58 -3.83
C ASN A 41 4.76 8.95 -4.81
N GLY A 42 4.73 8.38 -6.02
CA GLY A 42 5.72 8.67 -7.06
C GLY A 42 5.67 10.12 -7.56
N ALA A 43 4.52 10.78 -7.42
CA ALA A 43 4.33 12.19 -7.74
C ALA A 43 4.87 13.15 -6.66
N LYS A 44 5.44 12.62 -5.56
CA LYS A 44 6.06 13.40 -4.47
C LYS A 44 5.13 14.46 -3.87
N TRP A 45 3.88 14.08 -3.63
CA TRP A 45 2.93 14.92 -2.90
C TRP A 45 3.43 15.19 -1.49
N GLU A 46 3.26 16.43 -1.04
CA GLU A 46 3.66 16.82 0.31
C GLU A 46 2.73 16.20 1.37
N PRO A 47 3.21 15.99 2.61
CA PRO A 47 2.43 15.36 3.67
C PRO A 47 1.06 16.00 3.91
N ALA A 48 0.95 17.33 3.79
CA ALA A 48 -0.31 18.05 3.95
C ALA A 48 -1.35 17.69 2.87
N ASP A 49 -0.89 17.51 1.63
CA ASP A 49 -1.76 17.12 0.52
C ASP A 49 -2.18 15.65 0.63
N LEU A 50 -1.28 14.78 1.10
CA LEU A 50 -1.60 13.38 1.40
C LEU A 50 -2.71 13.27 2.46
N VAL A 51 -2.62 14.05 3.54
CA VAL A 51 -3.68 14.09 4.57
C VAL A 51 -5.02 14.51 3.99
N ARG A 52 -5.01 15.41 3.00
CA ARG A 52 -6.24 15.93 2.36
C ARG A 52 -6.92 14.92 1.45
N ILE A 53 -6.16 14.08 0.74
CA ILE A 53 -6.73 13.12 -0.22
C ILE A 53 -7.20 11.81 0.43
N PHE A 54 -6.77 11.50 1.66
CA PHE A 54 -7.21 10.30 2.39
C PHE A 54 -8.26 10.60 3.46
N PRO A 55 -9.57 10.45 3.16
CA PRO A 55 -10.62 10.68 4.14
C PRO A 55 -10.69 9.56 5.18
N GLY A 56 -10.60 9.93 6.46
CA GLY A 56 -11.00 9.09 7.59
C GLY A 56 -10.38 7.69 7.61
N SER A 57 -11.22 6.66 7.43
CA SER A 57 -10.88 5.24 7.54
C SER A 57 -10.19 4.63 6.33
N HIS A 58 -10.09 5.34 5.20
CA HIS A 58 -9.48 4.82 3.96
C HIS A 58 -8.02 5.25 3.80
N ARG A 59 -7.29 5.36 4.92
CA ARG A 59 -5.86 5.64 4.88
C ARG A 59 -5.09 4.39 4.42
N PRO A 60 -4.02 4.56 3.63
CA PRO A 60 -3.15 3.46 3.29
C PRO A 60 -2.43 2.94 4.54
N ASP A 61 -2.04 1.68 4.52
CA ASP A 61 -1.27 1.05 5.61
C ASP A 61 0.18 1.52 5.62
N ALA A 62 0.73 1.83 4.44
CA ALA A 62 2.03 2.48 4.29
C ALA A 62 2.07 3.36 3.04
N ILE A 63 3.01 4.31 3.03
CA ILE A 63 3.28 5.18 1.89
C ILE A 63 4.72 4.94 1.44
N ALA A 64 4.90 4.61 0.17
CA ALA A 64 6.22 4.51 -0.47
C ALA A 64 6.42 5.73 -1.37
N GLY A 65 7.45 6.55 -1.09
CA GLY A 65 7.74 7.74 -1.90
C GLY A 65 8.40 7.44 -3.24
N ASP A 66 9.00 6.26 -3.38
CA ASP A 66 9.70 5.78 -4.57
C ASP A 66 9.89 4.26 -4.49
N PHE A 67 10.52 3.69 -5.52
CA PHE A 67 10.74 2.25 -5.61
C PHE A 67 11.67 1.71 -4.51
N PRO A 68 12.80 2.37 -4.16
CA PRO A 68 13.61 1.95 -3.01
C PRO A 68 12.85 1.94 -1.68
N ALA A 69 12.00 2.95 -1.43
CA ALA A 69 11.15 2.95 -0.23
C ALA A 69 10.15 1.78 -0.25
N LEU A 70 9.59 1.44 -1.42
CA LEU A 70 8.70 0.29 -1.57
C LEU A 70 9.43 -1.04 -1.31
N GLU A 71 10.63 -1.22 -1.85
CA GLU A 71 11.46 -2.41 -1.59
C GLU A 71 11.78 -2.53 -0.10
N ALA A 72 12.14 -1.41 0.56
CA ALA A 72 12.44 -1.40 1.99
C ALA A 72 11.26 -1.85 2.86
N LEU A 73 10.02 -1.62 2.42
CA LEU A 73 8.82 -2.13 3.12
C LEU A 73 8.73 -3.67 3.01
N ALA A 74 9.07 -4.23 1.84
CA ALA A 74 8.96 -5.67 1.58
C ALA A 74 10.10 -6.50 2.16
N LEU A 75 11.22 -5.86 2.52
CA LEU A 75 12.40 -6.53 3.05
C LEU A 75 12.32 -6.67 4.59
N PRO A 76 12.84 -7.77 5.15
CA PRO A 76 12.92 -7.93 6.61
C PRO A 76 13.81 -6.83 7.24
N PRO A 77 13.56 -6.45 8.50
CA PRO A 77 14.36 -5.45 9.19
C PRO A 77 15.84 -5.85 9.18
N GLN A 78 16.69 -4.97 8.64
CA GLN A 78 18.14 -5.20 8.62
C GLN A 78 18.66 -5.20 10.07
N ARG A 79 19.30 -6.30 10.48
CA ARG A 79 19.93 -6.39 11.80
C ARG A 79 21.05 -5.36 11.85
N ARG A 80 20.95 -4.36 12.73
CA ARG A 80 22.04 -3.40 12.93
C ARG A 80 23.23 -4.16 13.54
N SER A 81 24.23 -4.44 12.74
CA SER A 81 25.56 -4.83 13.23
C SER A 81 26.14 -3.63 13.96
N GLY A 82 26.27 -3.75 15.29
CA GLY A 82 26.99 -2.80 16.12
C GLY A 82 28.50 -2.98 16.03
#